data_AF-A0A6G3SKD9-F1
#
_entry.id   AF-A0A6G3SKD9-F1
#
_cell.length_a   1.000
_cell.length_b   1.000
_cell.length_c   1.000
_cell.angle_alpha   90.00
_cell.angle_beta   90.00
_cell.angle_gamma   90.00
#
_symmetry.space_group_name_H-M   'P 1'
#
loop_
_entity.id
_entity.type
_entity.pdbx_description
1 polymer ?
#
loop_
_entity_poly.entity_id
_entity_poly.type
_entity_poly.pdbx_seq_one_letter_code
_entity_poly.pdbx_strand_id
1 'polypeptide(L)'
;DRDGLWRRWTLVRATAAAGGLGPAARTLVPVLKALLADPWQTPSAALALRAVAPEDLDAGHVAGLLLDAAEAGTAPCEAVDALVAFGTDALSDEHRARLMELGERDRRVVRSGLDGTVEITDERLRARVRAAVRGA
;
A
#
# COMPACT_ATOMS: atom_id res chain seq x y z
N ASP A 1 -5.89 -18.72 -9.52
CA ASP A 1 -6.71 -19.47 -8.55
C ASP A 1 -7.82 -18.57 -8.00
N ARG A 2 -9.09 -19.01 -8.12
CA ARG A 2 -10.29 -18.22 -7.79
C ARG A 2 -10.46 -18.09 -6.27
N ASP A 3 -10.06 -19.12 -5.52
CA ASP A 3 -10.21 -19.16 -4.07
C ASP A 3 -9.19 -18.24 -3.38
N GLY A 4 -7.95 -18.22 -3.88
CA GLY A 4 -6.93 -17.25 -3.44
C GLY A 4 -7.32 -15.79 -3.73
N LEU A 5 -8.01 -15.50 -4.84
CA LEU A 5 -8.54 -14.16 -5.12
C LEU A 5 -9.65 -13.76 -4.16
N TRP A 6 -10.58 -14.68 -3.90
CA TRP A 6 -11.70 -14.44 -2.96
C TRP A 6 -11.22 -14.20 -1.53
N ARG A 7 -10.27 -15.03 -1.04
CA ARG A 7 -9.68 -14.86 0.30
C ARG A 7 -8.98 -13.51 0.44
N ARG A 8 -8.20 -13.09 -0.57
CA ARG A 8 -7.53 -11.79 -0.56
C ARG A 8 -8.51 -10.63 -0.45
N TRP A 9 -9.55 -10.64 -1.28
CA TRP A 9 -10.60 -9.61 -1.23
C TRP A 9 -11.34 -9.59 0.11
N THR A 10 -11.59 -10.76 0.69
CA THR A 10 -12.25 -10.87 2.00
C THR A 10 -11.39 -10.24 3.09
N LEU A 11 -10.08 -10.51 3.08
CA LEU A 11 -9.14 -9.93 4.04
C LEU A 11 -9.05 -8.41 3.91
N VAL A 12 -8.96 -7.87 2.69
CA VAL A 12 -8.97 -6.42 2.45
C VAL A 12 -10.24 -5.76 3.01
N ARG A 13 -11.41 -6.39 2.88
CA ARG A 13 -12.64 -5.84 3.46
C ARG A 13 -12.67 -5.98 4.99
N ALA A 14 -12.13 -7.07 5.53
CA ALA A 14 -12.07 -7.29 6.97
C ALA A 14 -11.12 -6.29 7.65
N THR A 15 -9.96 -6.00 7.07
CA THR A 15 -9.02 -4.99 7.56
C THR A 15 -9.63 -3.59 7.46
N ALA A 16 -10.31 -3.26 6.37
CA ALA A 16 -11.04 -2.00 6.24
C ALA A 16 -12.13 -1.84 7.32
N ALA A 17 -12.89 -2.90 7.61
CA ALA A 17 -13.88 -2.90 8.69
C ALA A 17 -13.23 -2.71 10.07
N ALA A 18 -12.10 -3.37 10.33
CA ALA A 18 -11.33 -3.17 11.55
C ALA A 18 -10.85 -1.72 11.69
N GLY A 19 -10.36 -1.11 10.60
CA GLY A 19 -10.00 0.30 10.57
C GLY A 19 -11.19 1.23 10.88
N GLY A 20 -12.38 0.92 10.37
CA GLY A 20 -13.62 1.65 10.67
C GLY A 20 -14.08 1.54 12.13
N LEU A 21 -13.72 0.46 12.83
CA LEU A 21 -13.95 0.30 14.27
C LEU A 21 -12.93 1.09 15.12
N GLY A 22 -11.80 1.49 14.53
CA GLY A 22 -10.76 2.26 15.20
C GLY A 22 -10.25 1.57 16.48
N PRO A 23 -10.04 2.29 17.58
CA PRO A 23 -9.49 1.73 18.82
C PRO A 23 -10.28 0.55 19.43
N ALA A 24 -11.56 0.39 19.07
CA ALA A 24 -12.37 -0.74 19.53
C ALA A 24 -11.87 -2.09 18.98
N ALA A 25 -11.15 -2.09 17.84
CA ALA A 25 -10.57 -3.28 17.23
C ALA A 25 -9.12 -3.57 17.67
N ARG A 26 -8.63 -2.96 18.77
CA ARG A 26 -7.25 -3.16 19.27
C ARG A 26 -6.85 -4.62 19.47
N THR A 27 -7.80 -5.48 19.81
CA THR A 27 -7.56 -6.93 19.94
C THR A 27 -7.10 -7.59 18.63
N LEU A 28 -7.31 -6.95 17.48
CA LEU A 28 -6.89 -7.43 16.16
C LEU A 28 -5.47 -7.02 15.78
N VAL A 29 -4.79 -6.16 16.56
CA VAL A 29 -3.44 -5.66 16.25
C VAL A 29 -2.44 -6.77 15.90
N PRO A 30 -2.35 -7.91 16.62
CA PRO A 30 -1.42 -8.98 16.25
C PRO A 30 -1.70 -9.57 14.86
N VAL A 31 -2.99 -9.72 14.50
CA VAL A 31 -3.39 -10.23 13.19
C VAL A 31 -3.06 -9.22 12.10
N LEU A 32 -3.36 -7.94 12.33
CA LEU A 32 -3.04 -6.88 11.37
C LEU A 32 -1.52 -6.75 11.16
N LYS A 33 -0.71 -6.89 12.23
CA LYS A 33 0.76 -6.94 12.13
C LYS A 33 1.23 -8.12 11.30
N ALA A 34 0.64 -9.30 11.48
CA ALA A 34 0.97 -10.47 10.66
C ALA A 34 0.63 -10.26 9.17
N LEU A 35 -0.46 -9.56 8.86
CA LEU A 35 -0.86 -9.26 7.49
C LEU A 35 0.08 -8.28 6.77
N LEU A 36 0.87 -7.49 7.49
CA LEU A 36 1.89 -6.62 6.87
C LEU A 36 2.95 -7.40 6.09
N ALA A 37 3.17 -8.68 6.44
CA ALA A 37 4.14 -9.55 5.79
C ALA A 37 3.67 -10.08 4.41
N ASP A 38 2.40 -9.93 4.06
CA ASP A 38 1.88 -10.25 2.72
C ASP A 38 1.74 -8.95 1.90
N PRO A 39 2.54 -8.74 0.85
CA PRO A 39 2.48 -7.54 0.01
C PRO A 39 1.07 -7.20 -0.49
N TRP A 40 0.21 -8.19 -0.73
CA TRP A 40 -1.19 -7.94 -1.18
C TRP A 40 -2.08 -7.37 -0.09
N GLN A 41 -1.73 -7.61 1.17
CA GLN A 41 -2.49 -7.18 2.34
C GLN A 41 -1.88 -5.94 2.99
N THR A 42 -0.58 -5.71 2.80
CA THR A 42 0.19 -4.60 3.40
C THR A 42 -0.55 -3.26 3.33
N PRO A 43 -1.11 -2.79 2.19
CA PRO A 43 -1.78 -1.49 2.15
C PRO A 43 -2.99 -1.40 3.10
N SER A 44 -3.84 -2.43 3.06
CA SER A 44 -5.05 -2.47 3.88
C SER A 44 -4.76 -2.67 5.36
N ALA A 45 -3.75 -3.50 5.68
CA ALA A 45 -3.32 -3.77 7.04
C ALA A 45 -2.65 -2.54 7.68
N ALA A 46 -1.82 -1.81 6.92
CA ALA A 46 -1.19 -0.58 7.38
C ALA A 46 -2.23 0.50 7.73
N LEU A 47 -3.21 0.72 6.85
CA LEU A 47 -4.30 1.67 7.10
C LEU A 47 -5.15 1.27 8.32
N ALA A 48 -5.45 -0.02 8.47
CA ALA A 48 -6.18 -0.52 9.63
C ALA A 48 -5.39 -0.31 10.92
N LEU A 49 -4.10 -0.66 10.96
CA LEU A 49 -3.24 -0.44 12.14
C LEU A 49 -3.17 1.05 12.52
N ARG A 50 -3.09 1.94 11.53
CA ARG A 50 -3.06 3.39 11.78
C ARG A 50 -4.32 3.89 12.47
N ALA A 51 -5.48 3.33 12.11
CA ALA A 51 -6.75 3.69 12.74
C ALA A 51 -6.95 3.02 14.10
N VAL A 52 -6.43 1.81 14.29
CA VAL A 52 -6.67 0.97 15.47
C VAL A 52 -5.67 1.25 16.61
N ALA A 53 -4.39 1.37 16.28
CA ALA A 53 -3.29 1.54 17.23
C ALA A 53 -2.11 2.27 16.55
N PRO A 54 -2.24 3.58 16.25
CA PRO A 54 -1.17 4.37 15.64
C PRO A 54 0.13 4.38 16.46
N GLU A 55 0.02 4.24 17.79
CA GLU A 55 1.15 4.15 18.73
C GLU A 55 2.05 2.93 18.51
N ASP A 56 1.51 1.88 17.89
CA ASP A 56 2.17 0.58 17.69
C ASP A 56 2.86 0.47 16.32
N LEU A 57 2.82 1.53 15.51
CA LEU A 57 3.34 1.58 14.16
C LEU A 57 4.71 2.23 14.11
N ASP A 58 5.66 1.50 13.55
CA ASP A 58 6.88 2.10 12.99
C ASP A 58 6.55 2.60 11.58
N ALA A 59 6.31 3.92 11.46
CA ALA A 59 5.95 4.56 10.19
C ALA A 59 7.05 4.40 9.13
N GLY A 60 8.33 4.36 9.53
CA GLY A 60 9.45 4.16 8.61
C GLY A 60 9.46 2.74 8.05
N HIS A 61 9.32 1.74 8.91
CA HIS A 61 9.22 0.35 8.49
C HIS A 61 8.00 0.11 7.57
N VAL A 62 6.84 0.64 7.94
CA VAL A 62 5.61 0.50 7.15
C VAL A 62 5.73 1.20 5.80
N ALA A 63 6.37 2.36 5.73
CA ALA A 63 6.63 3.03 4.46
C ALA A 63 7.50 2.17 3.53
N GLY A 64 8.54 1.53 4.07
CA GLY A 64 9.37 0.58 3.32
C GLY A 64 8.55 -0.58 2.75
N LEU A 65 7.69 -1.21 3.57
CA LEU A 65 6.83 -2.31 3.13
C LEU A 65 5.83 -1.90 2.05
N LEU A 66 5.27 -0.68 2.14
CA LEU A 66 4.36 -0.16 1.12
C LEU A 66 5.09 0.13 -0.20
N LEU A 67 6.32 0.66 -0.14
CA LEU A 67 7.16 0.83 -1.32
C LEU A 67 7.53 -0.52 -1.95
N ASP A 68 7.88 -1.51 -1.14
CA ASP A 68 8.16 -2.88 -1.62
C ASP A 68 6.94 -3.47 -2.34
N ALA A 69 5.74 -3.33 -1.78
CA ALA A 69 4.50 -3.78 -2.39
C ALA A 69 4.20 -3.07 -3.73
N ALA A 70 4.38 -1.74 -3.76
CA ALA A 70 4.19 -0.94 -4.96
C ALA A 70 5.19 -1.32 -6.06
N GLU A 71 6.46 -1.47 -5.71
CA GLU A 71 7.54 -1.84 -6.63
C GLU A 71 7.38 -3.26 -7.18
N ALA A 72 6.84 -4.19 -6.37
CA ALA A 72 6.50 -5.55 -6.77
C ALA A 72 5.24 -5.62 -7.67
N GLY A 73 4.56 -4.50 -7.91
CA GLY A 73 3.31 -4.44 -8.69
C GLY A 73 2.12 -5.09 -7.97
N THR A 74 2.20 -5.19 -6.64
CA THR A 74 1.16 -5.79 -5.82
C THR A 74 0.29 -4.70 -5.22
N ALA A 75 -0.92 -4.52 -5.78
CA ALA A 75 -1.84 -3.43 -5.42
C ALA A 75 -1.12 -2.06 -5.34
N PRO A 76 -0.39 -1.64 -6.40
CA PRO A 76 0.55 -0.53 -6.31
C PRO A 76 -0.13 0.83 -6.10
N CYS A 77 -1.34 1.02 -6.62
CA CYS A 77 -2.12 2.23 -6.36
C CYS A 77 -2.52 2.32 -4.88
N GLU A 78 -3.01 1.21 -4.32
CA GLU A 78 -3.42 1.12 -2.92
C GLU A 78 -2.23 1.33 -1.96
N ALA A 79 -1.05 0.82 -2.33
CA ALA A 79 0.17 1.03 -1.57
C ALA A 79 0.59 2.51 -1.54
N VAL A 80 0.55 3.20 -2.69
CA VAL A 80 0.81 4.65 -2.77
C VAL A 80 -0.24 5.45 -2.01
N ASP A 81 -1.52 5.08 -2.11
CA ASP A 81 -2.60 5.73 -1.37
C ASP A 81 -2.43 5.60 0.15
N ALA A 82 -1.98 4.43 0.60
CA ALA A 82 -1.63 4.21 2.00
C ALA A 82 -0.43 5.07 2.40
N LEU A 83 0.65 5.13 1.60
CA LEU A 83 1.81 6.00 1.87
C LEU A 83 1.40 7.47 2.04
N VAL A 84 0.56 7.98 1.14
CA VAL A 84 0.00 9.34 1.23
C VAL A 84 -0.77 9.53 2.53
N ALA A 85 -1.58 8.55 2.92
CA ALA A 85 -2.34 8.64 4.17
C ALA A 85 -1.43 8.69 5.41
N PHE A 86 -0.27 8.02 5.39
CA PHE A 86 0.72 8.08 6.47
C PHE A 86 1.50 9.41 6.51
N GLY A 87 1.45 10.18 5.42
CA GLY A 87 2.16 11.44 5.28
C GLY A 87 3.52 11.23 4.61
N THR A 88 3.73 11.94 3.51
CA THR A 88 4.98 11.90 2.73
C THR A 88 6.10 12.73 3.36
N ASP A 89 5.76 13.65 4.26
CA ASP A 89 6.70 14.62 4.87
C ASP A 89 7.62 13.95 5.90
N ALA A 90 7.18 12.82 6.47
CA ALA A 90 7.95 12.04 7.43
C ALA A 90 8.81 10.95 6.76
N LEU A 91 8.76 10.83 5.42
CA LEU A 91 9.57 9.87 4.70
C LEU A 91 11.05 10.26 4.75
N SER A 92 11.90 9.24 4.95
CA SER A 92 13.35 9.38 4.75
C SER A 92 13.66 9.75 3.30
N ASP A 93 14.84 10.32 3.07
CA ASP A 93 15.28 10.69 1.72
C ASP A 93 15.32 9.48 0.78
N GLU A 94 15.68 8.30 1.30
CA GLU A 94 15.63 7.04 0.56
C GLU A 94 14.21 6.68 0.13
N HIS A 95 13.24 6.72 1.05
CA HIS A 95 11.85 6.41 0.72
C HIS A 95 11.25 7.44 -0.27
N ARG A 96 11.62 8.71 -0.16
CA ARG A 96 11.21 9.73 -1.15
C ARG A 96 11.83 9.47 -2.52
N ALA A 97 13.11 9.11 -2.58
CA ALA A 97 13.77 8.75 -3.83
C ALA A 97 13.09 7.56 -4.51
N ARG A 98 12.78 6.50 -3.74
CA ARG A 98 12.03 5.34 -4.24
C ARG A 98 10.63 5.71 -4.74
N LEU A 99 9.92 6.56 -4.01
CA LEU A 99 8.61 7.07 -4.42
C LEU A 99 8.71 7.88 -5.72
N MET A 100 9.70 8.76 -5.86
CA MET A 100 9.93 9.51 -7.11
C MET A 100 10.28 8.57 -8.27
N GLU A 101 11.14 7.57 -8.04
CA GLU A 101 11.47 6.57 -9.04
C GLU A 101 10.23 5.77 -9.51
N LEU A 102 9.25 5.49 -8.64
CA LEU A 102 7.98 4.88 -9.03
C LEU A 102 7.16 5.77 -9.98
N GLY A 103 7.25 7.09 -9.84
CA GLY A 103 6.53 8.06 -10.68
C GLY A 103 7.23 8.35 -12.01
N GLU A 104 8.55 8.18 -12.04
CA GLU A 104 9.40 8.45 -13.20
C GLU A 104 9.74 7.19 -14.01
N ARG A 105 9.76 6.00 -13.40
CA ARG A 105 10.10 4.77 -14.13
C ARG A 105 9.03 4.44 -15.18
N ASP A 106 9.47 4.40 -16.44
CA ASP A 106 8.86 3.61 -17.52
C ASP A 106 9.11 2.12 -17.25
N ARG A 107 8.58 1.62 -16.12
CA ARG A 107 8.59 0.19 -15.83
C ARG A 107 7.49 -0.42 -16.70
N ARG A 108 7.80 -0.62 -17.98
CA ARG A 108 7.18 -1.64 -18.83
C ARG A 108 7.41 -2.98 -18.13
N VAL A 109 6.63 -3.26 -17.08
CA VAL A 109 6.78 -4.47 -16.29
C VAL A 109 6.44 -5.62 -17.22
N VAL A 110 7.50 -6.38 -17.48
CA VAL A 110 7.60 -7.67 -18.13
C VAL A 110 6.79 -8.72 -17.37
N ARG A 111 5.48 -8.50 -17.27
CA ARG A 111 4.50 -9.55 -17.03
C ARG A 111 3.46 -9.37 -18.12
N SER A 112 3.55 -10.23 -19.12
CA SER A 112 2.66 -10.29 -20.28
C SER A 112 1.19 -10.21 -19.85
N GLY A 113 0.64 -9.00 -19.80
CA GLY A 113 -0.77 -8.72 -19.73
C GLY A 113 -1.19 -8.28 -21.11
N LEU A 114 -2.15 -8.98 -21.70
CA LEU A 114 -2.70 -8.70 -23.02
C LEU A 114 -3.13 -7.22 -23.13
N ASP A 115 -2.71 -6.60 -24.23
CA ASP A 115 -2.86 -5.19 -24.65
C ASP A 115 -3.93 -4.36 -23.89
N GLY A 116 -3.47 -3.27 -23.25
CA GLY A 116 -4.29 -2.13 -22.82
C GLY A 116 -4.52 -1.97 -21.30
N THR A 117 -4.66 -3.05 -20.53
CA THR A 117 -4.98 -2.93 -19.08
C THR A 117 -3.76 -2.59 -18.21
N VAL A 118 -2.57 -3.04 -18.61
CA VAL A 118 -1.31 -2.73 -17.91
C VAL A 118 -0.94 -1.26 -18.09
N GLU A 119 -1.13 -0.71 -19.30
CA GLU A 119 -0.81 0.68 -19.65
C GLU A 119 -1.66 1.69 -18.87
N ILE A 120 -2.98 1.45 -18.74
CA ILE A 120 -3.89 2.30 -17.96
C ILE A 120 -3.55 2.26 -16.46
N THR A 121 -3.17 1.10 -15.95
CA THR A 121 -2.80 0.93 -14.53
C THR A 121 -1.50 1.67 -14.21
N ASP A 122 -0.55 1.67 -15.15
CA ASP A 122 0.73 2.37 -15.01
C ASP A 122 0.57 3.90 -15.02
N GLU A 123 -0.20 4.46 -15.96
CA GLU A 123 -0.42 5.91 -15.98
C GLU A 123 -1.20 6.40 -14.75
N ARG A 124 -2.16 5.60 -14.26
CA ARG A 124 -2.86 5.89 -13.00
C ARG A 124 -1.91 5.92 -11.81
N LEU A 125 -0.98 4.97 -11.72
CA LEU A 125 0.03 4.92 -10.67
C LEU A 125 0.94 6.16 -10.72
N ARG A 126 1.43 6.52 -11.91
CA ARG A 126 2.24 7.73 -12.11
C ARG A 126 1.51 9.00 -11.69
N ALA A 127 0.24 9.15 -12.09
CA ALA A 127 -0.58 10.28 -11.68
C ALA A 127 -0.72 10.35 -10.14
N ARG A 128 -0.87 9.21 -9.48
CA ARG A 128 -0.97 9.11 -8.02
C ARG A 128 0.33 9.51 -7.33
N VAL A 129 1.46 9.01 -7.81
CA VAL A 129 2.78 9.33 -7.27
C VAL A 129 3.10 10.82 -7.48
N ARG A 130 2.87 11.37 -8.68
CA ARG A 130 3.08 12.80 -8.93
C ARG A 130 2.21 13.68 -8.03
N ALA A 131 0.98 13.27 -7.75
CA ALA A 131 0.11 13.98 -6.80
C ALA A 131 0.65 13.90 -5.38
N ALA A 132 1.14 12.72 -4.95
CA ALA A 132 1.77 12.53 -3.65
C ALA A 132 3.01 13.43 -3.47
N VAL A 133 3.90 13.48 -4.46
CA VAL A 133 5.14 14.27 -4.42
C VAL A 133 4.86 15.79 -4.42
N ARG A 134 3.82 16.26 -5.12
CA ARG A 134 3.47 17.69 -5.14
C ARG A 134 2.75 18.18 -3.88
N GLY A 135 2.19 17.26 -3.09
CA GLY A 135 1.47 17.57 -1.86
C GLY A 135 2.32 17.46 -0.59
N ALA A 136 3.58 17.03 -0.71
CA ALA A 136 4.60 17.00 0.33
C ALA A 136 5.39 18.31 0.37
#